data_AF-A0A378BDC8-F1
#
_entry.id   AF-A0A378BDC8-F1
#
_cell.length_a   1.000
_cell.length_b   1.000
_cell.length_c   1.000
_cell.angle_alpha   90.00
_cell.angle_beta   90.00
_cell.angle_gamma   90.00
#
_symmetry.space_group_name_H-M   'P 1'
#
loop_
_entity.id
_entity.type
_entity.pdbx_description
1 polymer ?
#
loop_
_entity_poly.entity_id
_entity_poly.type
_entity_poly.pdbx_seq_one_letter_code
_entity_poly.pdbx_strand_id
1 'polypeptide(L)'
;MNRRPVRLHWLASLLVDAQKRQQGITLVSNPDVWPLLEQLAHSLPAARLQAIAHDVCTCREQLLNVVGVNRELLLTERLLRWEHYLQPGTVLPVSHL
;
A
#
# COMPACT_ATOMS: atom_id res chain seq x y z
N MET A 1 -0.95 20.75 -10.61
CA MET A 1 -0.61 20.15 -9.30
C MET A 1 -0.66 18.62 -9.42
N ASN A 2 0.47 17.90 -9.34
CA ASN A 2 0.55 16.44 -9.57
C ASN A 2 -0.03 15.65 -8.38
N ARG A 3 -1.33 15.30 -8.40
CA ARG A 3 -2.05 14.68 -7.25
C ARG A 3 -1.67 13.21 -6.96
N ARG A 4 -0.88 12.56 -7.80
CA ARG A 4 -0.57 11.12 -7.72
C ARG A 4 0.24 10.71 -6.47
N PRO A 5 1.32 11.41 -6.08
CA PRO A 5 2.09 11.06 -4.88
C PRO A 5 1.29 11.22 -3.58
N VAL A 6 0.34 12.15 -3.56
CA VAL A 6 -0.59 12.32 -2.43
C VAL A 6 -1.52 11.11 -2.34
N ARG A 7 -2.10 10.65 -3.46
CA ARG A 7 -2.96 9.45 -3.46
C ARG A 7 -2.21 8.19 -3.02
N LEU A 8 -0.95 8.03 -3.40
CA LEU A 8 -0.14 6.91 -2.90
C LEU A 8 0.13 7.03 -1.40
N HIS A 9 0.34 8.23 -0.87
CA HIS A 9 0.46 8.42 0.56
C HIS A 9 -0.82 8.02 1.31
N TRP A 10 -1.99 8.44 0.82
CA TRP A 10 -3.27 8.03 1.38
C TRP A 10 -3.45 6.52 1.36
N LEU A 11 -3.13 5.87 0.23
CA LEU A 11 -3.18 4.41 0.13
C LEU A 11 -2.25 3.74 1.16
N ALA A 12 -1.02 4.22 1.30
CA ALA A 12 -0.08 3.68 2.29
C ALA A 12 -0.61 3.84 3.73
N SER A 13 -1.18 5.00 4.10
CA SER A 13 -1.71 5.19 5.45
C SER A 13 -2.91 4.29 5.74
N LEU A 14 -3.79 4.04 4.76
CA LEU A 14 -4.92 3.11 4.91
C LEU A 14 -4.44 1.69 5.17
N LEU A 15 -3.42 1.23 4.44
CA LEU A 15 -2.86 -0.12 4.60
C LEU A 15 -2.18 -0.29 5.96
N VAL A 16 -1.44 0.72 6.41
CA VAL A 16 -0.80 0.73 7.73
C VAL A 16 -1.85 0.76 8.85
N ASP A 17 -2.91 1.57 8.71
CA ASP A 17 -3.99 1.61 9.69
C ASP A 17 -4.77 0.28 9.74
N ALA A 18 -5.01 -0.38 8.61
CA ALA A 18 -5.58 -1.73 8.59
C ALA A 18 -4.68 -2.74 9.33
N GLN A 19 -3.35 -2.65 9.17
CA GLN A 19 -2.41 -3.48 9.93
C GLN A 19 -2.45 -3.17 11.44
N LYS A 20 -2.56 -1.90 11.83
CA LYS A 20 -2.77 -1.51 13.24
C LYS A 20 -4.07 -2.11 13.80
N ARG A 21 -5.15 -2.15 13.00
CA ARG A 21 -6.42 -2.78 13.41
C ARG A 21 -6.26 -4.26 13.71
N GLN A 22 -5.50 -5.00 12.90
CA GLN A 22 -5.19 -6.42 13.15
C GLN A 22 -4.43 -6.64 14.46
N GLN A 23 -3.72 -5.63 14.95
CA GLN A 23 -2.99 -5.65 16.22
C GLN A 23 -3.82 -5.12 17.40
N GLY A 24 -5.11 -4.81 17.20
CA GLY A 24 -5.98 -4.25 18.23
C GLY A 24 -5.76 -2.76 18.53
N ILE A 25 -4.93 -2.06 17.76
CA ILE A 25 -4.64 -0.64 17.94
C ILE A 25 -5.81 0.19 17.39
N THR A 26 -6.33 1.14 18.18
CA THR A 26 -7.43 2.03 17.79
C THR A 26 -6.99 3.41 17.32
N LEU A 27 -5.74 3.80 17.64
CA LEU A 27 -5.15 5.05 17.17
C LEU A 27 -4.71 4.92 15.70
N VAL A 28 -5.55 5.44 14.80
CA VAL A 28 -5.36 5.40 13.35
C VAL A 28 -5.28 6.81 12.77
N SER A 29 -4.64 6.94 11.61
CA SER A 29 -4.53 8.21 10.88
C SER A 29 -5.79 8.56 10.09
N ASN A 30 -6.62 7.56 9.75
CA ASN A 30 -7.81 7.71 8.91
C ASN A 30 -9.11 7.28 9.66
N PRO A 31 -9.48 7.96 10.76
CA PRO A 31 -10.61 7.55 11.61
C PRO A 31 -11.97 7.72 10.93
N ASP A 32 -12.07 8.60 9.94
CA ASP A 32 -13.28 8.91 9.16
C ASP A 32 -13.74 7.75 8.26
N VAL A 33 -12.86 6.79 7.98
CA VAL A 33 -13.13 5.63 7.12
C VAL A 33 -13.01 4.30 7.87
N TRP A 34 -13.38 4.29 9.16
CA TRP A 34 -13.29 3.11 10.02
C TRP A 34 -13.83 1.80 9.41
N PRO A 35 -15.01 1.76 8.77
CA PRO A 35 -15.53 0.52 8.17
C PRO A 35 -14.61 -0.06 7.08
N LEU A 36 -13.94 0.80 6.31
CA LEU A 36 -12.98 0.38 5.29
C LEU A 36 -11.72 -0.23 5.93
N LEU A 37 -11.24 0.35 7.05
CA LEU A 37 -10.10 -0.18 7.78
C LEU A 37 -10.37 -1.58 8.32
N GLU A 38 -11.56 -1.79 8.90
CA GLU A 38 -12.01 -3.12 9.36
C GLU A 38 -12.12 -4.11 8.20
N GLN A 39 -12.71 -3.69 7.08
CA GLN A 39 -12.82 -4.56 5.91
C GLN A 39 -11.45 -4.98 5.37
N LEU A 40 -10.49 -4.04 5.27
CA LEU A 40 -9.13 -4.34 4.81
C LEU A 40 -8.39 -5.26 5.79
N ALA A 41 -8.49 -4.99 7.09
CA ALA A 41 -7.91 -5.80 8.15
C ALA A 41 -8.49 -7.23 8.17
N HIS A 42 -9.76 -7.40 7.84
CA HIS A 42 -10.38 -8.72 7.79
C HIS A 42 -10.08 -9.47 6.49
N SER A 43 -10.01 -8.77 5.36
CA SER A 43 -9.93 -9.39 4.02
C SER A 43 -8.51 -9.78 3.62
N LEU A 44 -7.49 -9.12 4.19
CA LEU A 44 -6.10 -9.28 3.77
C LEU A 44 -5.20 -9.74 4.93
N PRO A 45 -4.40 -10.80 4.76
CA PRO A 45 -3.37 -11.16 5.73
C PRO A 45 -2.39 -10.00 5.99
N ALA A 46 -1.90 -9.90 7.24
CA ALA A 46 -0.95 -8.86 7.66
C ALA A 46 0.25 -8.74 6.72
N ALA A 47 0.81 -9.87 6.29
CA ALA A 47 1.96 -9.90 5.37
C ALA A 47 1.65 -9.24 4.02
N ARG A 48 0.43 -9.39 3.49
CA ARG A 48 0.03 -8.76 2.22
C ARG A 48 -0.19 -7.26 2.39
N LEU A 49 -0.82 -6.84 3.50
CA LEU A 49 -0.96 -5.42 3.84
C LEU A 49 0.42 -4.74 3.91
N GLN A 50 1.37 -5.37 4.60
CA GLN A 50 2.74 -4.87 4.73
C GLN A 50 3.47 -4.82 3.38
N ALA A 51 3.42 -5.90 2.58
CA ALA A 51 4.09 -5.95 1.28
C ALA A 51 3.57 -4.88 0.31
N ILE A 52 2.24 -4.70 0.25
CA ILE A 52 1.62 -3.67 -0.58
C ILE A 52 1.99 -2.28 -0.05
N ALA A 53 1.90 -2.04 1.26
CA ALA A 53 2.26 -0.73 1.85
C ALA A 53 3.71 -0.33 1.54
N HIS A 54 4.64 -1.29 1.63
CA HIS A 54 6.04 -1.07 1.27
C HIS A 54 6.20 -0.69 -0.21
N ASP A 55 5.59 -1.45 -1.12
CA ASP A 55 5.67 -1.16 -2.55
C ASP A 55 5.01 0.18 -2.94
N VAL A 56 3.93 0.57 -2.25
CA VAL A 56 3.29 1.89 -2.40
C VAL A 56 4.27 3.01 -2.02
N CYS A 57 4.99 2.86 -0.90
CA CYS A 57 6.00 3.82 -0.45
C CYS A 57 7.16 3.93 -1.45
N THR A 58 7.73 2.80 -1.90
CA THR A 58 8.79 2.79 -2.91
C THR A 58 8.35 3.42 -4.22
N CYS A 59 7.13 3.11 -4.70
CA CYS A 59 6.58 3.71 -5.90
C CYS A 59 6.44 5.23 -5.76
N ARG A 60 5.95 5.70 -4.61
CA ARG A 60 5.83 7.13 -4.30
C ARG A 60 7.19 7.82 -4.33
N GLU A 61 8.22 7.21 -3.74
CA GLU A 61 9.59 7.74 -3.76
C GLU A 61 10.13 7.83 -5.19
N GLN A 62 9.94 6.79 -6.00
CA GLN A 62 10.35 6.78 -7.41
C GLN A 62 9.66 7.90 -8.21
N LEU A 63 8.35 8.12 -7.99
CA LEU A 63 7.60 9.18 -8.66
C LEU A 63 8.02 10.60 -8.25
N LEU A 64 8.58 10.76 -7.05
CA LEU A 64 9.05 12.05 -6.52
C LEU A 64 10.50 12.34 -6.92
N ASN A 65 11.36 11.32 -6.93
CA ASN A 65 12.81 11.49 -7.00
C ASN A 65 13.43 11.12 -8.36
N VAL A 66 12.78 10.28 -9.18
CA VAL A 66 13.32 9.86 -10.48
C VAL A 66 12.83 10.80 -11.58
N VAL A 67 13.73 11.65 -12.08
CA VAL A 67 13.45 12.55 -13.20
C VAL A 67 13.31 11.73 -14.50
N GLY A 68 12.29 12.04 -15.30
CA GLY A 68 12.07 11.37 -16.59
C GLY A 68 11.39 10.00 -16.52
N VAL A 69 11.02 9.51 -15.33
CA VAL A 69 10.29 8.25 -15.20
C VAL A 69 8.93 8.30 -15.91
N ASN A 70 8.61 7.24 -16.66
CA ASN A 70 7.25 7.08 -17.17
C ASN A 70 6.31 6.69 -16.02
N ARG A 71 5.58 7.70 -15.53
CA ARG A 71 4.70 7.57 -14.36
C ARG A 71 3.55 6.60 -14.60
N GLU A 72 3.05 6.52 -15.82
CA GLU A 72 1.94 5.63 -16.15
C GLU A 72 2.42 4.19 -16.15
N LEU A 73 3.52 3.90 -16.86
CA LEU A 73 4.12 2.56 -16.85
C LEU A 73 4.45 2.11 -15.41
N LEU A 74 5.10 2.97 -14.63
CA LEU A 74 5.45 2.65 -13.25
C LEU A 74 4.22 2.32 -12.39
N LEU A 75 3.14 3.08 -12.51
CA LEU A 75 1.91 2.83 -11.77
C LEU A 75 1.22 1.54 -12.22
N THR A 76 1.16 1.30 -13.53
CA THR A 76 0.57 0.09 -14.10
C THR A 76 1.31 -1.16 -13.63
N GLU A 77 2.65 -1.16 -13.68
CA GLU A 77 3.46 -2.27 -13.18
C GLU A 77 3.22 -2.54 -11.69
N ARG A 78 3.04 -1.48 -10.88
CA ARG A 78 2.78 -1.63 -9.44
C ARG A 78 1.40 -2.20 -9.16
N LEU A 79 0.38 -1.76 -9.89
CA LEU A 79 -0.98 -2.31 -9.76
C LEU A 79 -1.02 -3.79 -10.11
N LEU A 80 -0.41 -4.19 -11.24
CA LEU A 80 -0.33 -5.59 -11.65
C LEU A 80 0.43 -6.45 -10.62
N ARG A 81 1.49 -5.90 -10.03
CA ARG A 81 2.24 -6.59 -8.97
C ARG A 81 1.39 -6.80 -7.72
N TRP A 82 0.61 -5.80 -7.30
CA TRP A 82 -0.28 -5.95 -6.15
C TRP A 82 -1.37 -6.97 -6.40
N GLU A 83 -1.96 -7.00 -7.58
CA GLU A 83 -2.90 -8.07 -7.97
C GLU A 83 -2.26 -9.45 -7.84
N HIS A 84 -1.00 -9.59 -8.25
CA HIS A 84 -0.26 -10.83 -8.08
C HIS A 84 -0.08 -11.23 -6.59
N TYR A 85 0.24 -10.27 -5.71
CA TYR A 85 0.34 -10.53 -4.26
C TYR A 85 -0.97 -11.01 -3.63
N LEU A 86 -2.11 -10.62 -4.21
CA LEU A 86 -3.42 -11.04 -3.73
C LEU A 86 -3.75 -12.49 -4.09
N GLN A 87 -3.05 -13.08 -5.07
CA GLN A 87 -3.26 -14.47 -5.45
C GLN A 87 -2.81 -15.44 -4.33
N PRO A 88 -3.53 -16.56 -4.13
CA PRO A 88 -3.16 -17.57 -3.15
C PRO A 88 -1.82 -18.24 -3.52
N GLY A 89 -0.96 -18.46 -2.53
CA GLY A 89 0.34 -19.12 -2.73
C GLY A 89 1.45 -18.24 -3.31
N THR A 90 1.18 -16.96 -3.63
CA THR A 90 2.20 -16.03 -4.09
C THR A 90 3.25 -15.75 -3.02
N VAL A 91 4.53 -15.86 -3.40
CA VAL A 91 5.66 -15.44 -2.56
C VAL A 91 5.69 -13.93 -2.51
N LEU A 92 5.60 -13.37 -1.31
CA LEU A 92 5.66 -11.92 -1.09
C LEU A 92 7.12 -11.45 -1.05
N PRO A 93 7.41 -10.22 -1.51
CA PRO A 93 8.74 -9.64 -1.36
C PRO A 93 9.07 -9.52 0.13
N VAL A 94 10.25 -9.99 0.51
CA VAL A 94 10.83 -9.68 1.80
C VAL A 94 11.59 -8.37 1.64
N SER A 95 11.37 -7.41 2.53
CA SER A 95 12.19 -6.20 2.54
C SER A 95 13.63 -6.59 2.83
N HIS A 96 14.52 -6.38 1.85
CA HIS A 96 15.97 -6.51 2.03
C HIS A 96 16.54 -5.14 2.39
N LEU A 97 17.41 -5.12 3.41
CA LEU A 97 18.17 -3.95 3.85
C LEU A 97 19.30 -3.64 2.88
#